data_AF-A0A0D3D5V2-F1
#
_entry.id   AF-A0A0D3D5V2-F1
#
_cell.length_a   1.000
_cell.length_b   1.000
_cell.length_c   1.000
_cell.angle_alpha   90.00
_cell.angle_beta   90.00
_cell.angle_gamma   90.00
#
_symmetry.space_group_name_H-M   'P 1'
#
loop_
_entity.id
_entity.type
_entity.pdbx_description
1 polymer ?
#
loop_
_entity_poly.entity_id
_entity_poly.type
_entity_poly.pdbx_seq_one_letter_code
_entity_poly.pdbx_strand_id
1 'polypeptide(L)'
;MVSSVPILIGTNFSEWKEKVEFTLGVLDLDLALREEEPSQLTNDSTEEEKAFHKAWEKANRLSIMFLRMTIASNIKTSLPVAEKAKAYLAAIEEQFKTADKSLAGKLMADLTTMKHDGTRTVAQ
;
A
#
# COMPACT_ATOMS: atom_id res chain seq x y z
N MET A 1 -6.77 -13.59 -18.06
CA MET A 1 -6.75 -13.98 -16.64
C MET A 1 -6.15 -12.84 -15.85
N VAL A 2 -6.78 -12.41 -14.77
CA VAL A 2 -6.16 -11.44 -13.85
C VAL A 2 -5.01 -12.17 -13.17
N SER A 3 -3.79 -11.63 -13.25
CA SER A 3 -2.61 -12.18 -12.58
C SER A 3 -2.79 -12.16 -11.05
N SER A 4 -2.26 -13.18 -10.37
CA SER A 4 -2.23 -13.22 -8.91
C SER A 4 -1.56 -11.98 -8.33
N VAL A 5 -2.02 -11.51 -7.17
CA VAL A 5 -1.36 -10.42 -6.45
C VAL A 5 0.08 -10.84 -6.10
N PRO A 6 1.12 -10.09 -6.54
CA PRO A 6 2.50 -10.42 -6.20
C PRO A 6 2.74 -10.22 -4.69
N ILE A 7 3.82 -10.78 -4.16
CA ILE A 7 4.29 -10.42 -2.82
C ILE A 7 4.99 -9.07 -2.89
N LEU A 8 4.65 -8.14 -1.99
CA LEU A 8 5.37 -6.88 -1.84
C LEU A 8 6.77 -7.15 -1.30
N ILE A 9 7.78 -6.86 -2.12
CA ILE A 9 9.22 -7.00 -1.80
C ILE A 9 9.94 -5.66 -1.80
N GLY A 10 9.20 -4.58 -2.04
CA GLY A 10 9.62 -3.19 -1.91
C GLY A 10 9.83 -2.46 -3.22
N THR A 11 10.43 -3.11 -4.23
CA THR A 11 10.62 -2.50 -5.55
C THR A 11 9.39 -2.56 -6.45
N ASN A 12 8.40 -3.38 -6.09
CA ASN A 12 7.18 -3.63 -6.87
C ASN A 12 5.94 -2.94 -6.29
N PHE A 13 6.10 -1.87 -5.49
CA PHE A 13 5.00 -1.25 -4.76
C PHE A 13 3.84 -0.81 -5.68
N SER A 14 4.14 -0.15 -6.80
CA SER A 14 3.10 0.32 -7.72
C SER A 14 2.25 -0.82 -8.30
N GLU A 15 2.90 -1.89 -8.78
CA GLU A 15 2.20 -3.07 -9.33
C GLU A 15 1.42 -3.80 -8.24
N TRP A 16 2.04 -3.99 -7.08
CA TRP A 16 1.41 -4.62 -5.93
C TRP A 16 0.14 -3.89 -5.51
N LYS A 17 0.20 -2.56 -5.39
CA LYS A 17 -0.93 -1.73 -4.96
C LYS A 17 -2.10 -1.86 -5.94
N GLU A 18 -1.86 -1.71 -7.24
CA GLU A 18 -2.89 -1.84 -8.28
C GLU A 18 -3.59 -3.19 -8.21
N LYS A 19 -2.82 -4.28 -8.07
CA LYS A 19 -3.38 -5.64 -7.99
C LYS A 19 -4.17 -5.88 -6.71
N VAL A 20 -3.71 -5.34 -5.59
CA VAL A 20 -4.43 -5.41 -4.30
C VAL A 20 -5.76 -4.68 -4.39
N GLU A 21 -5.76 -3.43 -4.85
CA GLU A 21 -6.98 -2.61 -4.96
C GLU A 21 -8.00 -3.26 -5.91
N PHE A 22 -7.54 -3.73 -7.07
CA PHE A 22 -8.38 -4.48 -8.00
C PHE A 22 -8.99 -5.74 -7.36
N THR A 23 -8.18 -6.53 -6.65
CA THR A 23 -8.64 -7.79 -6.04
C THR A 23 -9.65 -7.54 -4.93
N LEU A 24 -9.42 -6.53 -4.08
CA LEU A 24 -10.35 -6.19 -3.01
C LEU A 24 -11.69 -5.68 -3.57
N GLY A 25 -11.67 -4.90 -4.65
CA GLY A 25 -12.89 -4.46 -5.34
C GLY A 25 -13.67 -5.63 -5.95
N VAL A 26 -13.00 -6.57 -6.64
CA VAL A 26 -13.65 -7.76 -7.20
C VAL A 26 -14.28 -8.65 -6.12
N LEU A 27 -13.69 -8.68 -4.93
CA LEU A 27 -14.18 -9.46 -3.80
C LEU A 27 -15.23 -8.72 -2.93
N ASP A 28 -15.57 -7.47 -3.27
CA ASP A 28 -16.48 -6.61 -2.48
C ASP A 28 -15.97 -6.41 -1.03
N LEU A 29 -14.65 -6.21 -0.89
CA LEU A 29 -13.96 -5.99 0.38
C LEU A 29 -13.31 -4.60 0.48
N ASP A 30 -13.43 -3.78 -0.56
CA ASP A 30 -12.90 -2.42 -0.62
C ASP A 30 -13.79 -1.38 0.09
N LEU A 31 -14.95 -1.78 0.63
CA LEU A 31 -15.86 -0.89 1.35
C LEU A 31 -15.16 -0.09 2.45
N ALA A 32 -14.34 -0.74 3.29
CA ALA A 32 -13.59 -0.09 4.37
C ALA A 32 -12.38 0.73 3.90
N LEU A 33 -12.02 0.63 2.62
CA LEU A 33 -11.00 1.50 1.99
C LEU A 33 -11.64 2.77 1.42
N ARG A 34 -12.85 2.64 0.86
CA ARG A 34 -13.59 3.72 0.21
C ARG A 34 -14.34 4.61 1.20
N GLU A 35 -15.08 4.00 2.11
CA GLU A 35 -15.98 4.70 3.04
C GLU A 35 -15.30 4.94 4.38
N GLU A 36 -15.66 6.04 5.03
CA GLU A 36 -15.23 6.31 6.40
C GLU A 36 -15.82 5.30 7.40
N GLU A 37 -15.19 5.20 8.56
CA GLU A 37 -15.69 4.34 9.63
C GLU A 37 -17.12 4.76 10.02
N PRO A 38 -18.08 3.82 10.05
CA PRO A 38 -19.42 4.10 10.52
C PRO A 38 -19.40 4.59 11.96
N SER A 39 -20.32 5.48 12.30
CA SER A 39 -20.53 5.88 13.69
C SER A 39 -20.89 4.67 14.54
N GLN A 40 -20.56 4.73 15.83
CA GLN A 40 -20.93 3.68 16.78
C GLN A 40 -22.44 3.48 16.77
N LEU A 41 -22.85 2.21 16.69
CA LEU A 41 -24.26 1.84 16.75
C LEU A 41 -24.85 2.19 18.12
N THR A 42 -26.08 2.67 18.10
CA THR A 42 -26.87 2.97 19.30
C THR A 42 -28.15 2.12 19.31
N ASN A 43 -28.91 2.18 20.40
CA ASN A 43 -30.21 1.47 20.49
C ASN A 43 -31.22 1.97 19.44
N ASP A 44 -31.05 3.20 18.97
CA ASP A 44 -31.94 3.85 17.99
C ASP A 44 -31.49 3.62 16.54
N SER A 45 -30.36 2.93 16.33
CA SER A 45 -29.83 2.70 15.00
C SER A 45 -30.77 1.86 14.14
N THR A 46 -30.90 2.25 12.87
CA THR A 46 -31.76 1.54 11.92
C THR A 46 -31.14 0.20 11.53
N GLU A 47 -31.95 -0.69 10.95
CA GLU A 47 -31.44 -1.97 10.46
C GLU A 47 -30.44 -1.79 9.31
N GLU A 48 -30.61 -0.75 8.49
CA GLU A 48 -29.67 -0.39 7.43
C GLU A 48 -28.32 0.07 7.99
N GLU A 49 -28.31 0.90 9.05
CA GLU A 49 -27.07 1.33 9.71
C GLU A 49 -26.33 0.15 10.33
N LYS A 50 -27.05 -0.76 11.00
CA LYS A 50 -26.48 -1.99 11.55
C LYS A 50 -25.90 -2.89 10.46
N ALA A 51 -26.61 -3.03 9.33
CA ALA A 51 -26.15 -3.82 8.20
C ALA A 51 -24.88 -3.21 7.57
N PHE A 52 -24.86 -1.89 7.36
CA PHE A 52 -23.70 -1.18 6.87
C PHE A 52 -22.49 -1.33 7.81
N HIS A 53 -22.68 -1.14 9.11
CA HIS A 53 -21.63 -1.30 10.11
C HIS A 53 -21.01 -2.70 10.05
N LYS A 54 -21.85 -3.75 10.02
CA LYS A 54 -21.39 -5.14 9.91
C LYS A 54 -20.65 -5.42 8.61
N ALA A 55 -21.12 -4.88 7.48
CA ALA A 55 -20.46 -5.01 6.19
C ALA A 55 -19.09 -4.33 6.20
N TRP A 56 -19.02 -3.12 6.76
CA TRP A 56 -17.79 -2.34 6.88
C TRP A 56 -16.76 -3.04 7.78
N GLU A 57 -17.16 -3.56 8.95
CA GLU A 57 -16.27 -4.32 9.84
C GLU A 57 -15.72 -5.59 9.17
N LYS A 58 -16.57 -6.32 8.44
CA LYS A 58 -16.16 -7.51 7.68
C LYS A 58 -15.14 -7.14 6.62
N ALA A 59 -15.41 -6.10 5.82
CA ALA A 59 -14.50 -5.59 4.79
C ALA A 59 -13.17 -5.15 5.42
N ASN A 60 -13.21 -4.38 6.51
CA ASN A 60 -12.03 -3.91 7.24
C ASN A 60 -11.13 -5.08 7.69
N ARG A 61 -11.71 -6.06 8.38
CA ARG A 61 -10.98 -7.23 8.90
C ARG A 61 -10.34 -8.04 7.78
N LEU A 62 -11.11 -8.35 6.74
CA LEU A 62 -10.63 -9.20 5.64
C LEU A 62 -9.59 -8.48 4.78
N SER A 63 -9.74 -7.18 4.54
CA SER A 63 -8.75 -6.37 3.83
C SER A 63 -7.42 -6.30 4.57
N ILE A 64 -7.41 -6.14 5.90
CA ILE A 64 -6.17 -6.20 6.69
C ILE A 64 -5.50 -7.57 6.57
N MET A 65 -6.27 -8.66 6.68
CA MET A 65 -5.72 -10.01 6.53
C MET A 65 -5.11 -10.20 5.14
N PHE A 66 -5.82 -9.80 4.09
CA PHE A 66 -5.37 -9.89 2.71
C PHE A 66 -4.08 -9.10 2.48
N LEU A 67 -4.04 -7.82 2.88
CA LEU A 67 -2.86 -6.97 2.81
C LEU A 67 -1.66 -7.62 3.51
N ARG A 68 -1.85 -8.14 4.73
CA ARG A 68 -0.78 -8.82 5.47
C ARG A 68 -0.29 -10.07 4.75
N MET A 69 -1.15 -10.83 4.09
CA MET A 69 -0.75 -12.05 3.38
C MET A 69 0.08 -11.75 2.13
N THR A 70 -0.07 -10.59 1.52
CA THR A 70 0.62 -10.20 0.29
C THR A 70 1.89 -9.39 0.53
N ILE A 71 2.39 -9.32 1.77
CA ILE A 71 3.60 -8.56 2.13
C ILE A 71 4.68 -9.50 2.68
N ALA A 72 5.92 -9.34 2.18
CA ALA A 72 7.07 -10.10 2.64
C ALA A 72 7.32 -9.90 4.15
N SER A 73 7.77 -10.95 4.83
CA SER A 73 7.91 -10.97 6.29
C SER A 73 8.82 -9.87 6.83
N ASN A 74 9.93 -9.59 6.14
CA ASN A 74 10.90 -8.55 6.51
C ASN A 74 10.33 -7.13 6.44
N ILE A 75 9.35 -6.87 5.55
CA ILE A 75 8.64 -5.58 5.45
C ILE A 75 7.50 -5.55 6.47
N LYS A 76 6.83 -6.68 6.69
CA LYS A 76 5.72 -6.76 7.63
C LYS A 76 6.12 -6.36 9.05
N THR A 77 7.35 -6.69 9.47
CA THR A 77 7.88 -6.36 10.80
C THR A 77 8.20 -4.88 11.00
N SER A 78 8.40 -4.09 9.93
CA SER A 78 8.63 -2.64 10.03
C SER A 78 7.34 -1.81 9.97
N LEU A 79 6.23 -2.43 9.59
CA LEU A 79 4.94 -1.74 9.48
C LEU A 79 4.27 -1.57 10.85
N PRO A 80 3.60 -0.43 11.08
CA PRO A 80 2.81 -0.25 12.30
C PRO A 80 1.64 -1.24 12.34
N VAL A 81 1.22 -1.57 13.56
CA VAL A 81 -0.06 -2.26 13.77
C VAL A 81 -1.18 -1.24 13.50
N ALA A 82 -2.10 -1.59 12.61
CA ALA A 82 -3.28 -0.79 12.33
C ALA A 82 -4.54 -1.64 12.48
N GLU A 83 -5.54 -1.05 13.13
CA GLU A 83 -6.87 -1.67 13.29
C GLU A 83 -7.75 -1.46 12.06
N LYS A 84 -7.42 -0.46 11.23
CA LYS A 84 -8.20 -0.05 10.07
C LYS A 84 -7.44 -0.31 8.78
N ALA A 85 -8.10 -0.92 7.79
CA ALA A 85 -7.52 -1.29 6.51
C ALA A 85 -7.00 -0.08 5.74
N LYS A 86 -7.78 1.01 5.71
CA LYS A 86 -7.42 2.28 5.07
C LYS A 86 -6.14 2.87 5.67
N ALA A 87 -6.04 2.90 7.01
CA ALA A 87 -4.84 3.37 7.70
C ALA A 87 -3.63 2.44 7.47
N TYR A 88 -3.85 1.12 7.43
CA TYR A 88 -2.79 0.15 7.14
C TYR A 88 -2.22 0.34 5.73
N LEU A 89 -3.09 0.48 4.73
CA LEU A 89 -2.68 0.75 3.34
C LEU A 89 -1.92 2.08 3.24
N ALA A 90 -2.37 3.12 3.93
CA ALA A 90 -1.69 4.41 3.98
C ALA A 90 -0.29 4.32 4.60
N ALA A 91 -0.11 3.54 5.67
CA ALA A 91 1.21 3.32 6.28
C ALA A 91 2.16 2.56 5.33
N ILE A 92 1.64 1.60 4.57
CA ILE A 92 2.42 0.91 3.52
C ILE A 92 2.83 1.92 2.45
N GLU A 93 1.89 2.71 1.94
CA GLU A 93 2.17 3.78 0.97
C GLU A 93 3.26 4.74 1.46
N GLU A 94 3.18 5.19 2.70
CA GLU A 94 4.14 6.15 3.26
C GLU A 94 5.56 5.58 3.31
N GLN A 95 5.70 4.32 3.71
CA GLN A 95 6.99 3.61 3.70
C GLN A 95 7.63 3.59 2.31
N PHE A 96 6.83 3.34 1.26
CA PHE A 96 7.35 3.21 -0.11
C PHE A 96 7.43 4.54 -0.87
N LYS A 97 6.64 5.57 -0.51
CA LYS A 97 6.76 6.93 -1.06
C LYS A 97 8.14 7.54 -0.83
N THR A 98 8.75 7.26 0.33
CA THR A 98 10.09 7.76 0.67
C THR A 98 11.19 6.95 -0.02
N ALA A 99 10.99 5.64 -0.17
CA ALA A 99 11.94 4.76 -0.84
C ALA A 99 12.10 5.11 -2.33
N ASP A 100 10.99 5.37 -3.04
CA ASP A 100 11.02 5.75 -4.46
C ASP A 100 11.75 7.08 -4.70
N LYS A 101 11.52 8.08 -3.85
CA LYS A 101 12.23 9.37 -3.92
C LYS A 101 13.72 9.22 -3.66
N SER A 102 14.11 8.40 -2.68
CA SER A 102 15.51 8.14 -2.35
C SER A 102 16.23 7.42 -3.51
N LEU A 103 15.60 6.40 -4.09
CA LEU A 103 16.14 5.66 -5.23
C LEU A 103 16.31 6.57 -6.45
N ALA A 104 15.30 7.38 -6.78
CA ALA A 104 15.39 8.34 -7.88
C ALA A 104 16.52 9.37 -7.65
N GLY A 105 16.66 9.88 -6.42
CA GLY A 105 17.76 10.77 -6.06
C GLY A 105 19.13 10.13 -6.23
N LYS A 106 19.29 8.88 -5.79
CA LYS A 106 20.53 8.12 -5.97
C LYS A 106 20.86 7.89 -7.45
N LEU A 107 19.88 7.47 -8.25
CA LEU A 107 20.07 7.29 -9.70
C LEU A 107 20.49 8.58 -10.41
N MET A 108 19.91 9.72 -10.02
CA MET A 108 20.29 11.03 -10.57
C MET A 108 21.69 11.46 -10.15
N ALA A 109 22.10 11.17 -8.90
CA ALA A 109 23.45 11.42 -8.43
C ALA A 109 24.47 10.56 -9.20
N ASP A 110 24.21 9.26 -9.33
CA ASP A 110 25.06 8.31 -10.07
C ASP A 110 25.17 8.72 -11.55
N LEU A 111 24.07 9.15 -12.19
CA LEU A 111 24.10 9.65 -13.57
C LEU A 111 24.94 10.93 -13.72
N THR A 112 24.93 11.80 -12.71
CA THR A 112 25.69 13.05 -12.71
C THR A 112 27.18 12.78 -12.52
N THR A 113 27.56 11.90 -11.59
CA THR A 113 28.97 11.51 -11.38
C THR A 113 29.55 10.79 -12.59
N MET A 114 28.78 9.90 -13.23
CA MET A 114 29.20 9.21 -14.46
C MET A 114 29.49 10.17 -15.64
N LYS A 115 28.83 11.34 -15.70
CA LYS A 115 29.08 12.33 -16.75
C LYS A 115 30.38 13.14 -16.54
N HIS A 116 30.99 13.09 -15.36
CA HIS A 116 32.16 13.93 -15.02
C HIS A 116 33.52 13.24 -15.10
N ASP A 117 33.60 11.92 -15.37
CA ASP A 117 34.88 11.21 -15.59
C ASP A 117 35.52 11.45 -16.97
N GLY A 118 34.96 12.36 -17.76
CA GLY A 118 35.55 12.86 -19.01
C GLY A 118 36.72 13.83 -18.78
N THR A 119 37.73 13.42 -18.00
CA THR A 119 38.97 14.19 -17.89
C THR A 119 39.74 14.03 -19.20
N ARG A 120 39.67 15.07 -20.04
CA ARG A 120 40.53 15.28 -21.21
C ARG A 120 41.99 15.33 -20.77
N THR A 121 42.76 14.27 -21.01
CA THR A 121 44.20 14.38 -21.20
C THR A 121 44.47 14.73 -22.66
N VAL A 122 44.51 16.03 -22.94
CA VAL A 122 45.31 16.56 -24.06
C VAL A 122 46.46 17.32 -23.41
N ALA A 123 47.55 16.59 -23.16
CA ALA A 123 48.83 17.19 -22.84
C ALA A 123 49.56 17.46 -24.17
N GLN A 124 50.07 18.68 -24.23
CA GLN A 124 50.71 19.39 -25.34
C GLN A 124 52.15 18.91 -25.58
#